data_AF-A0A1M7IS54-F1
#
_entry.id   AF-A0A1M7IS54-F1
#
_cell.length_a   1.000
_cell.length_b   1.000
_cell.length_c   1.000
_cell.angle_alpha   90.00
_cell.angle_beta   90.00
_cell.angle_gamma   90.00
#
_symmetry.space_group_name_H-M   'P 1'
#
loop_
_entity.id
_entity.type
_entity.pdbx_description
1 polymer ?
#
loop_
_entity_poly.entity_id
_entity_poly.type
_entity_poly.pdbx_seq_one_letter_code
_entity_poly.pdbx_strand_id
1 'polypeptide(L)' 'MLMGTITVRMNKDEQEAFEAYAKLHGAPLSTIMKQALEERIEDEFDLELLKSYEADVQNDDVTVYDHDEMKKMLGL' A
#
# COMPACT_ATOMS: atom_id res chain seq x y z
N MET A 1 16.09 -18.23 2.58
CA MET A 1 15.43 -17.05 1.99
C MET A 1 16.22 -16.65 0.76
N LEU A 2 15.57 -16.46 -0.39
CA LEU A 2 16.20 -15.87 -1.57
C LEU A 2 16.34 -14.36 -1.33
N MET A 3 17.56 -13.84 -1.39
CA MET A 3 17.82 -12.39 -1.39
C MET A 3 18.15 -11.97 -2.80
N GLY A 4 17.32 -11.10 -3.38
CA GLY A 4 17.58 -10.46 -4.67
C GLY A 4 18.24 -9.09 -4.49
N THR A 5 19.12 -8.73 -5.41
CA THR A 5 19.72 -7.38 -5.48
C THR A 5 19.12 -6.63 -6.67
N ILE A 6 18.69 -5.39 -6.44
CA ILE A 6 18.31 -4.45 -7.50
C ILE A 6 19.41 -3.39 -7.66
N THR A 7 19.76 -3.07 -8.90
CA THR A 7 20.65 -1.94 -9.21
C THR A 7 19.82 -0.88 -9.91
N VAL A 8 19.70 0.30 -9.30
CA VAL A 8 18.99 1.44 -9.87
C VAL A 8 20.02 2.46 -10.29
N ARG A 9 20.00 2.88 -11.56
CA ARG A 9 20.86 3.96 -12.05
C ARG A 9 20.22 5.29 -11.67
N MET A 10 21.04 6.21 -11.19
CA MET A 10 20.63 7.53 -10.75
C MET A 10 21.53 8.59 -11.38
N ASN A 11 20.96 9.76 -11.64
CA ASN A 11 21.75 10.95 -11.91
C ASN A 11 22.22 11.59 -10.58
N LYS A 12 23.06 12.63 -10.70
CA LYS A 12 23.66 13.28 -9.52
C LYS A 12 22.61 13.92 -8.60
N ASP A 13 21.63 14.60 -9.17
CA ASP A 13 20.61 15.34 -8.42
C ASP A 13 19.66 14.38 -7.69
N GLU A 14 19.25 13.29 -8.35
CA GLU A 14 18.49 12.20 -7.73
C GLU A 14 19.23 11.59 -6.55
N GLN A 15 20.53 11.32 -6.71
CA GLN A 15 21.34 10.73 -5.65
C GLN A 15 21.43 11.67 -4.44
N GLU A 16 21.74 12.95 -4.68
CA GLU A 16 21.82 13.95 -3.60
C GLU A 16 20.48 14.10 -2.86
N ALA A 17 19.37 14.17 -3.59
CA ALA A 17 18.04 14.30 -3.01
C ALA A 17 17.64 13.06 -2.18
N PHE A 18 17.83 11.86 -2.72
CA PHE A 18 17.39 10.63 -2.07
C PHE A 18 18.26 10.29 -0.85
N GLU A 19 19.55 10.56 -0.91
CA GLU A 19 20.44 10.43 0.25
C GLU A 19 20.09 11.44 1.36
N ALA A 20 19.76 12.68 1.00
CA ALA A 20 19.32 13.69 1.97
C ALA A 20 18.01 13.27 2.65
N TYR A 21 17.05 12.74 1.88
CA TYR A 21 15.81 12.18 2.40
C TYR A 21 16.08 11.02 3.36
N ALA A 22 16.90 10.05 2.95
CA ALA A 22 17.28 8.92 3.81
C ALA A 22 17.92 9.37 5.14
N LYS A 23 18.79 10.38 5.10
CA LYS A 23 19.39 10.98 6.31
C LYS A 23 18.34 11.65 7.20
N LEU A 24 17.42 12.42 6.61
CA LEU A 24 16.34 13.09 7.34
C LEU A 24 15.45 12.09 8.09
N HIS A 25 15.16 10.95 7.46
CA HIS A 25 14.31 9.90 8.02
C HIS A 25 15.07 8.87 8.87
N GLY A 26 16.40 8.98 8.99
CA GLY A 26 17.22 8.08 9.79
C GLY A 26 17.18 6.61 9.33
N ALA A 27 16.88 6.36 8.07
CA ALA A 27 16.69 5.02 7.51
C ALA A 27 17.52 4.80 6.24
N PRO A 28 18.00 3.58 5.96
CA PRO A 28 18.69 3.29 4.70
C PRO A 28 17.80 3.59 3.49
N LEU A 29 18.38 4.16 2.43
CA LEU A 29 17.64 4.47 1.20
C LEU A 29 16.94 3.24 0.62
N SER A 30 17.56 2.06 0.68
CA SER A 30 16.94 0.80 0.24
C SER A 30 15.69 0.42 1.05
N THR A 31 15.62 0.80 2.33
CA THR A 31 14.44 0.57 3.16
C THR A 31 13.31 1.48 2.72
N ILE A 32 13.60 2.78 2.56
CA ILE A 32 12.63 3.76 2.08
C ILE A 32 12.12 3.40 0.69
N MET A 33 12.98 2.98 -0.23
CA MET A 33 12.56 2.55 -1.57
C MET A 33 11.62 1.33 -1.53
N LYS A 34 11.85 0.38 -0.61
CA LYS A 34 10.95 -0.77 -0.46
C LYS A 34 9.59 -0.33 0.10
N GLN A 35 9.59 0.51 1.13
CA GLN A 35 8.35 1.03 1.70
C GLN A 35 7.54 1.81 0.67
N ALA A 36 8.17 2.71 -0.08
CA ALA A 36 7.50 3.45 -1.14
C ALA A 36 6.94 2.54 -2.26
N LEU A 37 7.62 1.42 -2.56
CA LEU A 37 7.11 0.44 -3.51
C LEU A 37 5.93 -0.36 -2.93
N GLU A 38 6.01 -0.77 -1.66
CA GLU A 38 4.95 -1.46 -0.94
C GLU A 38 3.70 -0.58 -0.86
N GLU A 39 3.83 0.67 -0.43
CA GLU A 39 2.75 1.67 -0.37
C GLU A 39 2.07 1.84 -1.73
N ARG A 40 2.84 1.95 -2.81
CA ARG A 40 2.28 2.06 -4.16
C ARG A 40 1.52 0.80 -4.58
N ILE A 41 2.03 -0.38 -4.24
CA ILE A 41 1.35 -1.65 -4.55
C ILE A 41 0.02 -1.74 -3.78
N GLU A 42 0.03 -1.34 -2.51
CA GLU A 42 -1.16 -1.28 -1.66
C GLU A 42 -2.19 -0.30 -2.23
N ASP A 43 -1.78 0.92 -2.59
CA ASP A 43 -2.67 1.92 -3.22
C ASP A 43 -3.32 1.39 -4.51
N GLU A 44 -2.54 0.72 -5.36
CA GLU A 44 -3.05 0.12 -6.61
C GLU A 44 -4.04 -1.03 -6.32
N PHE A 45 -3.75 -1.87 -5.33
CA PHE A 45 -4.63 -2.96 -4.93
C PHE A 45 -5.94 -2.46 -4.31
N ASP A 46 -5.85 -1.53 -3.35
CA ASP A 46 -6.99 -0.95 -2.67
C ASP A 46 -7.91 -0.21 -3.64
N LEU A 47 -7.34 0.50 -4.61
CA LEU A 47 -8.11 1.17 -5.66
C LEU A 47 -8.92 0.17 -6.50
N GLU A 48 -8.34 -0.95 -6.90
CA GLU A 48 -9.06 -1.99 -7.65
C GLU A 48 -10.13 -2.67 -6.80
N LEU A 49 -9.85 -2.93 -5.51
CA LEU A 49 -10.82 -3.50 -4.59
C LEU A 49 -12.02 -2.56 -4.40
N LEU A 50 -11.79 -1.26 -4.23
CA LEU A 50 -12.83 -0.25 -4.12
C LEU A 50 -13.70 -0.18 -5.38
N LYS A 51 -13.08 -0.20 -6.57
CA LYS A 51 -13.84 -0.23 -7.84
C LYS A 51 -14.74 -1.46 -7.95
N SER A 52 -14.25 -2.63 -7.52
CA SER A 52 -15.06 -3.86 -7.50
C SER A 52 -16.25 -3.69 -6.57
N TYR A 53 -16.01 -3.22 -5.35
CA TYR A 53 -17.07 -2.97 -4.37
C TYR A 53 -18.11 -1.97 -4.89
N GLU A 54 -17.69 -0.86 -5.52
CA GLU A 54 -18.60 0.12 -6.10
C GLU A 54 -19.45 -0.46 -7.23
N ALA A 55 -18.90 -1.36 -8.04
CA ALA A 55 -19.65 -2.06 -9.08
C ALA A 55 -20.69 -3.02 -8.48
N ASP A 56 -20.33 -3.76 -7.42
CA ASP A 56 -21.24 -4.66 -6.71
C ASP A 56 -22.40 -3.86 -6.09
N VAL A 57 -22.11 -2.70 -5.49
CA VAL A 57 -23.14 -1.78 -4.96
C VAL A 57 -24.10 -1.32 -6.06
N GLN A 58 -23.57 -0.95 -7.24
CA GLN A 58 -24.43 -0.52 -8.37
C GLN A 58 -25.32 -1.64 -8.89
N ASN A 59 -24.88 -2.90 -8.77
CA ASN A 59 -25.62 -4.08 -9.20
C ASN A 59 -26.56 -4.64 -8.12
N ASP A 60 -26.66 -3.99 -6.96
CA ASP A 60 -27.38 -4.48 -5.77
C ASP A 60 -26.88 -5.87 -5.30
N ASP A 61 -25.60 -6.17 -5.56
CA ASP A 61 -24.92 -7.43 -5.21
C ASP A 61 -24.05 -7.26 -3.95
N VAL A 62 -24.56 -6.52 -2.97
CA VAL A 62 -23.89 -6.28 -1.69
C VAL A 62 -24.78 -6.69 -0.53
N THR A 63 -24.20 -7.34 0.46
CA THR A 63 -24.87 -7.59 1.73
C THR A 63 -24.44 -6.56 2.75
N VAL A 64 -25.39 -5.80 3.30
CA VAL A 64 -25.15 -4.81 4.34
C VAL A 64 -25.73 -5.35 5.64
N TYR A 65 -24.90 -5.35 6.69
CA TYR A 65 -25.31 -5.72 8.04
C TYR A 65 -25.41 -4.47 8.91
N ASP A 66 -26.43 -4.40 9.75
CA ASP A 66 -26.48 -3.38 10.80
C ASP A 66 -25.55 -3.71 11.97
N HIS A 67 -25.37 -2.75 12.87
CA HIS A 67 -24.47 -2.89 14.02
C HIS A 67 -24.84 -4.04 14.96
N ASP A 68 -26.13 -4.31 15.16
CA ASP A 68 -26.60 -5.37 16.06
C ASP A 68 -26.46 -6.75 15.42
N GLU A 69 -26.68 -6.86 14.11
CA GLU A 69 -26.39 -8.07 13.32
C GLU A 69 -24.90 -8.42 13.37
N MET A 70 -24.05 -7.43 13.14
CA MET A 70 -22.59 -7.61 13.17
C MET A 70 -22.09 -8.06 14.55
N LYS A 71 -22.60 -7.48 15.63
CA LYS A 71 -22.29 -7.92 17.01
C LYS A 71 -22.67 -9.38 17.25
N LYS A 72 -23.87 -9.78 16.83
CA LYS A 72 -24.33 -11.18 16.95
C LYS A 72 -23.41 -12.13 16.19
N MET A 73 -22.98 -11.76 14.98
CA MET A 73 -22.05 -12.57 14.17
C MET A 73 -20.68 -12.72 14.82
N LEU A 74 -20.19 -11.67 15.50
CA LEU A 74 -18.90 -11.68 16.20
C LEU A 74 -18.97 -12.22 17.64
N GLY A 75 -20.17 -12.52 18.16
CA GLY A 75 -20.37 -13.01 19.54
C GLY A 75 -20.14 -11.95 20.61
N LEU A 76 -20.41 -10.67 20.30
CA LEU A 76 -20.25 -9.50 21.18
C LEU A 76 -21.58 -9.02 21.79
#